data_AF-A0A0N5ABC8-F1
#
_entry.id   AF-A0A0N5ABC8-F1
#
_cell.length_a   1.000
_cell.length_b   1.000
_cell.length_c   1.000
_cell.angle_alpha   90.00
_cell.angle_beta   90.00
_cell.angle_gamma   90.00
#
_symmetry.space_group_name_H-M   'P 1'
#
loop_
_entity.id
_entity.type
_entity.pdbx_description
1 polymer ?
#
loop_
_entity_poly.entity_id
_entity_poly.type
_entity_poly.pdbx_seq_one_letter_code
_entity_poly.pdbx_strand_id
1 'polypeptide(L)'
;MKALSFIVHTFCFLASVTELVAIKCPRVAAYAYKPNDNCSPPSDPNNLPKTNLEKWFTKEMFQDLFPKANLGRGPHPCLPYSYEAFIIAARYFPEFGAESPKNGYTVLQNTRRDVAAFFAHIIQETGENDPDLYKMNYTVQEASDCFYRGGLYNWFEGGRKSQLLPSKKLIQEPQFGEQCYEDGKYCAQNPELNFWYPCNKNSQLTGNKTRYEGCYFGRGPLQLSWNYNYGQFEHFLRLKKLHFNLLENPNLLMTVNSPPLAMIASLWFYMTAQPPKPSMHDIILGE
;
A
#
# COMPACT_ATOMS: atom_id res chain seq x y z
N MET A 1 15.62 1.53 -16.24
CA MET A 1 15.65 2.99 -16.41
C MET A 1 15.30 3.46 -17.84
N LYS A 2 14.25 2.90 -18.49
CA LYS A 2 13.77 3.41 -19.80
C LYS A 2 12.26 3.73 -19.84
N ALA A 3 11.50 3.45 -18.77
CA ALA A 3 10.08 3.77 -18.70
C ALA A 3 9.76 5.18 -18.14
N LEU A 4 10.69 5.83 -17.41
CA LEU A 4 10.47 7.19 -16.89
C LEU A 4 10.94 8.32 -17.81
N SER A 5 11.48 8.02 -18.99
CA SER A 5 12.02 9.06 -19.90
C SER A 5 10.96 9.73 -20.77
N PHE A 6 9.70 9.28 -20.76
CA PHE A 6 8.68 9.78 -21.70
C PHE A 6 7.91 11.03 -21.24
N ILE A 7 8.28 11.66 -20.13
CA ILE A 7 7.58 12.88 -19.65
C ILE A 7 8.33 14.19 -19.97
N VAL A 8 9.55 14.17 -20.54
CA VAL A 8 10.39 15.39 -20.48
C VAL A 8 10.68 16.10 -21.82
N HIS A 9 10.47 15.56 -23.03
CA HIS A 9 10.80 16.32 -24.25
C HIS A 9 9.71 16.28 -25.34
N THR A 10 9.30 17.50 -25.72
CA THR A 10 8.54 17.89 -26.93
C THR A 10 7.02 17.89 -26.78
N PHE A 11 6.42 19.08 -26.62
CA PHE A 11 5.58 19.71 -27.65
C PHE A 11 5.13 21.09 -27.16
N CYS A 12 5.72 22.13 -27.75
CA CYS A 12 5.14 23.46 -27.83
C CYS A 12 4.33 23.51 -29.13
N PHE A 13 3.19 24.20 -29.10
CA PHE A 13 2.19 24.44 -30.15
C PHE A 13 1.07 23.41 -30.39
N LEU A 14 -0.14 24.00 -30.34
CA LEU A 14 -1.47 23.54 -30.74
C LEU A 14 -2.21 22.65 -29.73
N ALA A 15 -3.28 23.25 -29.18
CA ALA A 15 -4.33 22.57 -28.46
C ALA A 15 -4.96 21.49 -29.34
N SER A 16 -4.62 20.23 -29.08
CA SER A 16 -5.53 19.12 -29.29
C SER A 16 -5.63 18.38 -27.95
N VAL A 17 -6.87 18.18 -27.50
CA VAL A 17 -7.16 17.29 -26.39
C VAL A 17 -6.73 15.91 -26.89
N THR A 18 -5.57 15.44 -26.46
CA THR A 18 -5.21 14.04 -26.65
C THR A 18 -6.19 13.23 -25.83
N GLU A 19 -7.18 12.64 -26.50
CA GLU A 19 -7.96 11.55 -25.93
C GLU A 19 -6.97 10.55 -25.34
N LEU A 20 -6.99 10.39 -24.02
CA LEU A 20 -6.34 9.27 -23.36
C LEU A 20 -6.92 8.02 -24.03
N VAL A 21 -6.14 7.38 -24.91
CA VAL A 21 -6.50 6.08 -25.46
C VAL A 21 -6.63 5.16 -24.26
N ALA A 22 -7.86 4.83 -23.89
CA ALA A 22 -8.13 3.95 -22.77
C ALA A 22 -7.47 2.61 -23.07
N ILE A 23 -6.35 2.33 -22.39
CA ILE A 23 -5.64 1.06 -22.49
C ILE A 23 -6.62 -0.01 -22.01
N LYS A 24 -7.09 -0.85 -22.92
CA LYS A 24 -8.06 -1.91 -22.63
C LYS A 24 -7.33 -3.12 -22.03
N CYS A 25 -6.91 -2.98 -20.79
CA CYS A 25 -6.43 -4.12 -20.02
C CYS A 25 -7.56 -5.14 -19.82
N PRO A 26 -7.24 -6.43 -19.74
CA PRO A 26 -8.24 -7.45 -19.53
C PRO A 26 -8.96 -7.19 -18.21
N ARG A 27 -10.29 -7.38 -18.22
CA ARG A 27 -11.07 -7.33 -16.99
C ARG A 27 -10.63 -8.47 -16.10
N VAL A 28 -10.29 -8.13 -14.86
CA VAL A 28 -9.99 -9.12 -13.82
C VAL A 28 -11.25 -9.44 -13.04
N ALA A 29 -11.34 -10.67 -12.56
CA ALA A 29 -12.42 -11.06 -11.68
C ALA A 29 -12.28 -10.32 -10.34
N ALA A 30 -13.39 -9.77 -9.84
CA ALA A 30 -13.43 -9.14 -8.53
C ALA A 30 -13.61 -10.20 -7.45
N TYR A 31 -12.53 -10.52 -6.74
CA TYR A 31 -12.53 -11.57 -5.72
C TYR A 31 -12.86 -11.06 -4.31
N ALA A 32 -12.54 -9.79 -4.02
CA ALA A 32 -12.98 -9.16 -2.79
C ALA A 32 -14.51 -9.09 -2.74
N TYR A 33 -15.08 -9.37 -1.56
CA TYR A 33 -16.51 -9.17 -1.35
C TYR A 33 -16.89 -7.71 -1.57
N LYS A 34 -18.07 -7.48 -2.15
CA LYS A 34 -18.60 -6.11 -2.29
C LYS A 34 -18.90 -5.60 -0.87
N PRO A 35 -18.33 -4.45 -0.45
CA PRO A 35 -18.72 -3.83 0.80
C PRO A 35 -20.23 -3.53 0.83
N ASN A 36 -20.81 -3.52 2.02
CA ASN A 36 -22.19 -3.02 2.22
C ASN A 36 -22.28 -1.57 1.74
N ASP A 37 -23.41 -1.18 1.14
CA ASP A 37 -23.65 0.18 0.66
C ASP A 37 -23.60 1.23 1.81
N ASN A 38 -23.78 0.83 3.07
CA ASN A 38 -23.71 1.69 4.27
C ASN A 38 -22.32 1.77 4.93
N CYS A 39 -21.26 1.37 4.23
CA CYS A 39 -19.91 1.43 4.77
C CYS A 39 -19.42 2.87 4.98
N SER A 40 -18.61 3.08 6.02
CA SER A 40 -18.00 4.39 6.26
C SER A 40 -16.78 4.60 5.34
N PRO A 41 -16.74 5.70 4.56
CA PRO A 41 -15.57 6.03 3.76
C PRO A 41 -14.37 6.38 4.67
N PRO A 42 -13.15 6.48 4.11
CA PRO A 42 -11.99 6.83 4.90
C PRO A 42 -12.12 8.26 5.42
N SER A 43 -11.67 8.50 6.65
CA SER A 43 -11.71 9.83 7.27
C SER A 43 -10.46 10.11 8.08
N ASP A 44 -10.16 11.38 8.32
CA ASP A 44 -9.04 11.79 9.17
C ASP A 44 -9.56 12.39 10.48
N PRO A 45 -9.43 11.69 11.62
CA PRO A 45 -9.88 12.23 12.91
C PRO A 45 -9.10 13.48 13.34
N ASN A 46 -7.90 13.70 12.80
CA ASN A 46 -7.08 14.88 13.10
C ASN A 46 -7.35 16.06 12.17
N ASN A 47 -8.14 15.88 11.11
CA ASN A 47 -8.43 16.90 10.09
C ASN A 47 -7.18 17.64 9.59
N LEU A 48 -6.12 16.90 9.28
CA LEU A 48 -4.85 17.47 8.81
C LEU A 48 -5.06 18.26 7.52
N PRO A 49 -4.28 19.34 7.31
CA PRO A 49 -4.39 20.17 6.12
C PRO A 49 -3.97 19.40 4.86
N LYS A 50 -4.50 19.83 3.73
CA LYS A 50 -4.13 19.28 2.41
C LYS A 50 -2.66 19.54 2.09
N THR A 51 -2.01 18.60 1.40
CA THR A 51 -0.61 18.74 0.96
C THR A 51 -0.50 19.26 -0.47
N ASN A 52 0.72 19.58 -0.91
CA ASN A 52 0.98 19.98 -2.30
C ASN A 52 0.71 18.86 -3.32
N LEU A 53 0.75 17.59 -2.89
CA LEU A 53 0.40 16.44 -3.73
C LEU A 53 -1.02 16.57 -4.30
N GLU A 54 -1.97 17.01 -3.46
CA GLU A 54 -3.39 17.16 -3.83
C GLU A 54 -3.63 18.24 -4.90
N LYS A 55 -2.63 19.06 -5.24
CA LYS A 55 -2.73 20.07 -6.31
C LYS A 55 -2.63 19.47 -7.72
N TRP A 56 -2.01 18.30 -7.86
CA TRP A 56 -1.71 17.72 -9.18
C TRP A 56 -2.03 16.24 -9.29
N PHE A 57 -2.04 15.49 -8.18
CA PHE A 57 -2.35 14.05 -8.20
C PHE A 57 -3.85 13.83 -7.96
N THR A 58 -4.57 13.55 -9.05
CA THR A 58 -6.03 13.47 -9.03
C THR A 58 -6.56 12.06 -8.77
N LYS A 59 -7.87 11.98 -8.47
CA LYS A 59 -8.57 10.71 -8.30
C LYS A 59 -8.55 9.87 -9.56
N GLU A 60 -8.69 10.50 -10.72
CA GLU A 60 -8.67 9.85 -12.02
C GLU A 60 -7.31 9.21 -12.30
N MET A 61 -6.21 9.90 -11.95
CA MET A 61 -4.86 9.34 -12.05
C MET A 61 -4.71 8.10 -11.16
N PHE A 62 -5.18 8.16 -9.90
CA PHE A 62 -5.12 7.01 -9.00
C PHE A 62 -5.95 5.82 -9.51
N GLN A 63 -7.14 6.10 -10.04
CA GLN A 63 -8.01 5.06 -10.59
C GLN A 63 -7.47 4.44 -11.88
N ASP A 64 -6.77 5.22 -12.73
CA ASP A 64 -6.07 4.70 -13.90
C ASP A 64 -4.84 3.85 -13.53
N LEU A 65 -4.10 4.24 -12.49
CA LEU A 65 -2.94 3.50 -12.01
C LEU A 65 -3.32 2.18 -11.31
N PHE A 66 -4.44 2.15 -10.59
CA PHE A 66 -4.83 1.00 -9.76
C PHE A 66 -6.23 0.43 -10.05
N PRO A 67 -6.61 0.20 -11.32
CA PRO A 67 -7.96 -0.25 -11.66
C PRO A 67 -8.27 -1.65 -11.10
N LYS A 68 -7.24 -2.42 -10.74
CA LYS A 68 -7.34 -3.79 -10.23
C LYS A 68 -7.14 -3.91 -8.72
N ALA A 69 -7.07 -2.79 -7.99
CA ALA A 69 -6.85 -2.81 -6.54
C ALA A 69 -7.86 -3.68 -5.79
N ASN A 70 -7.55 -4.05 -4.54
CA ASN A 70 -8.45 -4.79 -3.66
C ASN A 70 -8.94 -6.11 -4.30
N LEU A 71 -8.01 -6.97 -4.68
CA LEU A 71 -8.26 -8.28 -5.28
C LEU A 71 -9.17 -8.20 -6.52
N GLY A 72 -8.90 -7.24 -7.41
CA GLY A 72 -9.60 -7.05 -8.67
C GLY A 72 -10.91 -6.27 -8.58
N ARG A 73 -11.27 -5.72 -7.40
CA ARG A 73 -12.48 -4.89 -7.24
C ARG A 73 -12.30 -3.45 -7.72
N GLY A 74 -11.04 -3.02 -7.82
CA GLY A 74 -10.66 -1.63 -8.04
C GLY A 74 -10.67 -0.80 -6.76
N PRO A 75 -10.32 0.49 -6.86
CA PRO A 75 -10.33 1.42 -5.74
C PRO A 75 -11.76 1.60 -5.22
N HIS A 76 -11.96 1.45 -3.91
CA HIS A 76 -13.29 1.57 -3.31
C HIS A 76 -13.17 2.23 -1.93
N PRO A 77 -13.96 3.28 -1.61
CA PRO A 77 -13.84 4.01 -0.34
C PRO A 77 -13.94 3.12 0.90
N CYS A 78 -14.65 2.01 0.80
CA CYS A 78 -14.87 1.07 1.92
C CYS A 78 -13.94 -0.13 1.93
N LEU A 79 -12.95 -0.16 1.04
CA LEU A 79 -11.88 -1.14 1.06
C LEU A 79 -10.57 -0.42 1.41
N PRO A 80 -9.53 -1.16 1.84
CA PRO A 80 -8.29 -0.56 2.31
C PRO A 80 -7.63 0.38 1.31
N TYR A 81 -7.84 0.16 0.00
CA TYR A 81 -7.21 0.93 -1.05
C TYR A 81 -8.22 1.78 -1.82
N SER A 82 -8.12 3.10 -1.64
CA SER A 82 -8.89 4.13 -2.35
C SER A 82 -8.04 5.39 -2.49
N TYR A 83 -8.46 6.29 -3.39
CA TYR A 83 -7.82 7.60 -3.53
C TYR A 83 -7.95 8.41 -2.23
N GLU A 84 -9.12 8.38 -1.60
CA GLU A 84 -9.40 9.06 -0.34
C GLU A 84 -8.49 8.56 0.78
N ALA A 85 -8.28 7.24 0.87
CA ALA A 85 -7.35 6.65 1.83
C ALA A 85 -5.90 7.13 1.59
N PHE A 86 -5.47 7.17 0.33
CA PHE A 86 -4.12 7.60 -0.04
C PHE A 86 -3.86 9.08 0.26
N ILE A 87 -4.75 9.99 -0.13
CA ILE A 87 -4.57 11.43 0.12
C ILE A 87 -4.65 11.76 1.62
N ILE A 88 -5.52 11.09 2.39
CA ILE A 88 -5.53 11.24 3.85
C ILE A 88 -4.19 10.80 4.43
N ALA A 89 -3.67 9.66 4.00
CA ALA A 89 -2.38 9.17 4.48
C ALA A 89 -1.22 10.13 4.14
N ALA A 90 -1.22 10.71 2.94
CA ALA A 90 -0.21 11.69 2.53
C ALA A 90 -0.16 12.93 3.42
N ARG A 91 -1.28 13.33 4.04
CA ARG A 91 -1.31 14.48 4.97
C ARG A 91 -0.53 14.25 6.26
N TYR A 92 -0.25 13.00 6.62
CA TYR A 92 0.61 12.66 7.75
C TYR A 92 2.11 12.85 7.45
N PHE A 93 2.45 13.03 6.17
CA PHE A 93 3.81 13.18 5.62
C PHE A 93 3.83 14.31 4.57
N PRO A 94 3.70 15.58 4.98
CA PRO A 94 3.52 16.71 4.06
C PRO A 94 4.67 16.94 3.06
N GLU A 95 5.85 16.36 3.31
CA GLU A 95 7.04 16.36 2.46
C GLU A 95 6.89 15.43 1.24
N PHE A 96 6.13 14.33 1.40
CA PHE A 96 5.93 13.32 0.36
C PHE A 96 5.25 13.91 -0.89
N GLY A 97 5.91 13.77 -2.04
CA GLY A 97 5.44 14.31 -3.31
C GLY A 97 5.35 15.84 -3.34
N ALA A 98 6.02 16.53 -2.42
CA ALA A 98 5.98 17.98 -2.25
C ALA A 98 7.38 18.65 -2.27
N GLU A 99 8.43 17.90 -1.95
CA GLU A 99 9.80 18.43 -1.89
C GLU A 99 10.51 18.50 -3.24
N SER A 100 11.50 19.39 -3.30
CA SER A 100 12.36 19.56 -4.47
C SER A 100 13.73 20.11 -4.06
N PRO A 101 14.62 19.24 -3.53
CA PRO A 101 15.99 19.64 -3.25
C PRO A 101 16.78 19.90 -4.54
N LYS A 102 17.95 20.53 -4.39
CA LYS A 102 18.87 20.84 -5.52
C LYS A 102 19.66 19.60 -5.93
N ASN A 103 19.00 18.66 -6.57
CA ASN A 103 19.54 17.37 -7.00
C ASN A 103 19.63 17.22 -8.53
N GLY A 104 19.49 18.32 -9.27
CA GLY A 104 19.52 18.34 -10.74
C GLY A 104 18.17 18.09 -11.42
N TYR A 105 17.08 17.96 -10.66
CA TYR A 105 15.71 17.83 -11.19
C TYR A 105 14.86 19.09 -10.94
N THR A 106 13.86 19.30 -11.79
CA THR A 106 12.87 20.36 -11.58
C THR A 106 11.91 20.00 -10.45
N VAL A 107 11.16 20.98 -9.93
CA VAL A 107 10.09 20.76 -8.93
C VAL A 107 9.09 19.71 -9.39
N LEU A 108 8.65 19.78 -10.65
CA LEU A 108 7.71 18.81 -11.20
C LEU A 108 8.32 17.40 -11.30
N GLN A 109 9.62 17.31 -11.63
CA GLN A 109 10.30 16.02 -11.69
C GLN A 109 10.47 15.40 -10.31
N ASN A 110 10.92 16.16 -9.30
CA ASN A 110 11.09 15.63 -7.94
C ASN A 110 9.78 15.13 -7.35
N THR A 111 8.73 15.97 -7.37
CA THR A 111 7.41 15.60 -6.82
C THR A 111 6.80 14.37 -7.50
N ARG A 112 6.92 14.24 -8.84
CA ARG A 112 6.42 13.07 -9.58
C ARG A 112 7.27 11.83 -9.39
N ARG A 113 8.60 11.97 -9.31
CA ARG A 113 9.53 10.85 -9.10
C ARG A 113 9.31 10.21 -7.75
N ASP A 114 9.12 11.00 -6.71
CA ASP A 114 8.88 10.53 -5.36
C ASP A 114 7.60 9.66 -5.29
N VAL A 115 6.49 10.18 -5.82
CA VAL A 115 5.22 9.44 -5.91
C VAL A 115 5.34 8.20 -6.79
N ALA A 116 6.04 8.29 -7.93
CA ALA A 116 6.22 7.17 -8.83
C ALA A 116 7.09 6.06 -8.21
N ALA A 117 8.13 6.42 -7.44
CA ALA A 117 8.98 5.46 -6.75
C ALA A 117 8.21 4.71 -5.67
N PHE A 118 7.42 5.42 -4.86
CA PHE A 118 6.52 4.82 -3.88
C PHE A 118 5.57 3.79 -4.51
N PHE A 119 4.91 4.16 -5.61
CA PHE A 119 4.00 3.24 -6.30
C PHE A 119 4.71 2.08 -7.01
N ALA A 120 5.94 2.27 -7.50
CA ALA A 120 6.74 1.19 -8.07
C ALA A 120 7.03 0.10 -7.03
N HIS A 121 7.36 0.48 -5.78
CA HIS A 121 7.50 -0.48 -4.69
C HIS A 121 6.17 -1.19 -4.40
N ILE A 122 5.06 -0.48 -4.39
CA ILE A 122 3.74 -1.10 -4.19
C ILE A 122 3.40 -2.14 -5.26
N ILE A 123 3.74 -1.88 -6.53
CA ILE A 123 3.54 -2.86 -7.60
C ILE A 123 4.35 -4.13 -7.33
N GLN A 124 5.60 -3.99 -6.88
CA GLN A 124 6.44 -5.13 -6.53
C GLN A 124 5.87 -5.91 -5.33
N GLU A 125 5.47 -5.24 -4.26
CA GLU A 125 5.06 -5.87 -3.00
C GLU A 125 3.65 -6.45 -3.03
N THR A 126 2.71 -5.77 -3.70
CA THR A 126 1.28 -6.13 -3.66
C THR A 126 0.62 -6.21 -5.04
N GLY A 127 1.43 -6.25 -6.10
CA GLY A 127 0.94 -6.40 -7.47
C GLY A 127 0.17 -7.70 -7.72
N GLU A 128 -0.72 -7.68 -8.71
CA GLU A 128 -1.32 -8.89 -9.29
C GLU A 128 -0.24 -9.81 -9.85
N ASN A 129 0.82 -9.22 -10.43
CA ASN A 129 1.97 -9.90 -11.00
C ASN A 129 1.55 -10.97 -12.03
N ASP A 130 0.66 -10.62 -12.96
CA ASP A 130 0.13 -11.52 -13.99
C ASP A 130 1.06 -11.61 -15.22
N PRO A 131 1.85 -12.69 -15.37
CA PRO A 131 2.72 -12.87 -16.53
C PRO A 131 1.94 -13.27 -17.79
N ASP A 132 0.68 -13.70 -17.67
CA ASP A 132 -0.10 -14.15 -18.82
C ASP A 132 -0.45 -12.99 -19.76
N LEU A 133 -0.38 -11.75 -19.28
CA LEU A 133 -0.48 -10.53 -20.10
C LEU A 133 0.49 -10.52 -21.29
N TYR A 134 1.70 -11.07 -21.12
CA TYR A 134 2.71 -11.15 -22.18
C TYR A 134 2.51 -12.31 -23.15
N LYS A 135 1.57 -13.21 -22.86
CA LYS A 135 1.15 -14.31 -23.74
C LYS A 135 -0.10 -13.98 -24.54
N MET A 136 -0.78 -12.89 -24.19
CA MET A 136 -1.93 -12.39 -24.93
C MET A 136 -1.50 -11.77 -26.26
N ASN A 137 -2.48 -11.46 -27.13
CA ASN A 137 -2.24 -10.74 -28.38
C ASN A 137 -2.00 -9.24 -28.12
N TYR A 138 -0.96 -8.93 -27.35
CA TYR A 138 -0.50 -7.59 -27.01
C TYR A 138 0.95 -7.41 -27.47
N THR A 139 1.30 -6.17 -27.82
CA THR A 139 2.70 -5.76 -27.87
C THR A 139 3.31 -5.81 -26.46
N VAL A 140 4.64 -5.88 -26.38
CA VAL A 140 5.35 -5.84 -25.10
C VAL A 140 4.99 -4.58 -24.28
N GLN A 141 4.77 -3.46 -24.97
CA GLN A 141 4.37 -2.20 -24.32
C GLN A 141 2.96 -2.29 -23.73
N GLU A 142 1.97 -2.76 -24.50
CA GLU A 142 0.59 -2.93 -24.00
C GLU A 142 0.52 -3.90 -22.83
N ALA A 143 1.25 -5.02 -22.90
CA ALA A 143 1.35 -5.98 -21.80
C ALA A 143 1.98 -5.33 -20.56
N SER A 144 3.05 -4.55 -20.73
CA SER A 144 3.71 -3.81 -19.65
C SER A 144 2.78 -2.78 -19.01
N ASP A 145 2.05 -2.01 -19.83
CA ASP A 145 1.11 -1.00 -19.37
C ASP A 145 -0.02 -1.59 -18.54
N CYS A 146 -0.45 -2.83 -18.85
CA CYS A 146 -1.43 -3.56 -18.05
C CYS A 146 -0.84 -4.24 -16.83
N PHE A 147 0.41 -4.69 -16.90
CA PHE A 147 1.11 -5.28 -15.77
C PHE A 147 1.29 -4.25 -14.65
N TYR A 148 1.73 -3.03 -14.98
CA TYR A 148 1.95 -1.97 -14.00
C TYR A 148 0.65 -1.40 -13.40
N ARG A 149 -0.50 -1.62 -14.06
CA ARG A 149 -1.85 -1.33 -13.51
C ARG A 149 -2.35 -2.40 -12.52
N GLY A 150 -1.51 -3.38 -12.20
CA GLY A 150 -1.79 -4.44 -11.24
C GLY A 150 -1.43 -4.12 -9.79
N GLY A 151 -0.95 -2.90 -9.46
CA GLY A 151 -0.59 -2.52 -8.08
C GLY A 151 -1.78 -2.52 -7.10
N LEU A 152 -1.50 -2.55 -5.80
CA LEU A 152 -2.52 -2.58 -4.73
C LEU A 152 -3.52 -3.75 -4.85
N TYR A 153 -3.12 -4.85 -5.50
CA TYR A 153 -4.00 -6.00 -5.70
C TYR A 153 -4.17 -6.80 -4.42
N ASN A 154 -3.05 -7.17 -3.78
CA ASN A 154 -3.05 -8.02 -2.60
C ASN A 154 -3.09 -7.21 -1.28
N TRP A 155 -3.79 -7.76 -0.29
CA TRP A 155 -3.82 -7.22 1.09
C TRP A 155 -2.78 -7.85 1.99
N PHE A 156 -2.50 -9.13 1.76
CA PHE A 156 -1.70 -9.98 2.62
C PHE A 156 -0.62 -10.70 1.83
N GLU A 157 0.45 -11.02 2.54
CA GLU A 157 1.55 -11.83 2.04
C GLU A 157 1.04 -13.18 1.51
N GLY A 158 1.53 -13.59 0.34
CA GLY A 158 1.04 -14.78 -0.35
C GLY A 158 -0.30 -14.59 -1.07
N GLY A 159 -0.86 -13.37 -1.04
CA GLY A 159 -2.06 -12.98 -1.76
C GLY A 159 -3.28 -13.82 -1.39
N ARG A 160 -4.21 -14.00 -2.35
CA ARG A 160 -5.51 -14.65 -2.12
C ARG A 160 -5.45 -16.10 -1.59
N LYS A 161 -4.32 -16.78 -1.80
CA LYS A 161 -4.08 -18.19 -1.46
C LYS A 161 -3.03 -18.35 -0.35
N SER A 162 -2.78 -17.30 0.43
CA SER A 162 -1.79 -17.29 1.49
C SER A 162 -1.90 -18.53 2.38
N GLN A 163 -0.80 -19.26 2.51
CA GLN A 163 -0.72 -20.42 3.40
C GLN A 163 -0.51 -20.01 4.87
N LEU A 164 -0.28 -18.71 5.13
CA LEU A 164 -0.10 -18.17 6.47
C LEU A 164 -1.42 -18.10 7.23
N LEU A 165 -2.56 -18.01 6.53
CA LEU A 165 -3.87 -17.81 7.15
C LEU A 165 -4.63 -19.12 7.36
N PRO A 166 -5.43 -19.25 8.44
CA PRO A 166 -6.13 -20.49 8.78
C PRO A 166 -7.35 -20.79 7.92
N SER A 167 -7.74 -19.89 7.03
CA SER A 167 -8.91 -20.05 6.18
C SER A 167 -8.69 -21.13 5.11
N LYS A 168 -9.56 -22.14 5.10
CA LYS A 168 -9.69 -23.07 3.94
C LYS A 168 -10.26 -22.38 2.69
N LYS A 169 -10.84 -21.18 2.85
CA LYS A 169 -11.40 -20.36 1.77
C LYS A 169 -10.35 -19.36 1.28
N LEU A 170 -10.44 -19.03 0.00
CA LEU A 170 -9.71 -17.92 -0.61
C LEU A 170 -10.01 -16.62 0.16
N ILE A 171 -9.00 -15.77 0.37
CA ILE A 171 -9.19 -14.47 1.04
C ILE A 171 -10.11 -13.60 0.18
N GLN A 172 -11.13 -13.03 0.81
CA GLN A 172 -12.07 -12.12 0.15
C GLN A 172 -12.37 -10.87 0.97
N GLU A 173 -11.88 -10.84 2.21
CA GLU A 173 -12.11 -9.77 3.19
C GLU A 173 -10.84 -9.51 4.03
N PRO A 174 -10.56 -8.27 4.43
CA PRO A 174 -9.45 -7.94 5.32
C PRO A 174 -9.53 -8.62 6.70
N GLN A 175 -10.71 -9.02 7.17
CA GLN A 175 -10.89 -9.70 8.46
C GLN A 175 -10.20 -11.07 8.51
N PHE A 176 -9.91 -11.67 7.35
CA PHE A 176 -9.24 -12.98 7.28
C PHE A 176 -7.83 -12.98 7.88
N GLY A 177 -7.21 -11.80 8.05
CA GLY A 177 -5.88 -11.63 8.63
C GLY A 177 -5.83 -11.57 10.16
N GLU A 178 -6.94 -11.80 10.87
CA GLU A 178 -7.00 -11.80 12.35
C GLU A 178 -6.18 -12.91 13.00
N GLN A 179 -6.08 -14.06 12.34
CA GLN A 179 -5.32 -15.21 12.83
C GLN A 179 -4.41 -15.75 11.75
N CYS A 180 -3.34 -16.44 12.16
CA CYS A 180 -2.37 -17.09 11.28
C CYS A 180 -1.89 -18.43 11.85
N TYR A 181 -1.25 -19.24 11.02
CA TYR A 181 -0.44 -20.37 11.45
C TYR A 181 0.96 -19.90 11.89
N GLU A 182 1.78 -20.84 12.37
CA GLU A 182 3.14 -20.58 12.88
C GLU A 182 3.97 -19.69 11.95
N ASP A 183 3.96 -20.00 10.64
CA ASP A 183 4.74 -19.29 9.63
C ASP A 183 4.33 -17.82 9.48
N GLY A 184 3.11 -17.44 9.90
CA GLY A 184 2.62 -16.06 9.81
C GLY A 184 2.91 -15.21 11.06
N LYS A 185 3.57 -15.75 12.08
CA LYS A 185 3.79 -15.03 13.35
C LYS A 185 4.71 -13.83 13.17
N TYR A 186 5.86 -14.02 12.51
CA TYR A 186 6.90 -12.98 12.32
C TYR A 186 7.20 -12.22 13.62
N CYS A 187 7.47 -12.99 14.65
CA CYS A 187 7.73 -12.49 16.00
C CYS A 187 9.21 -12.71 16.33
N ALA A 188 9.98 -11.64 16.33
CA ALA A 188 11.36 -11.64 16.79
C ALA A 188 11.40 -11.39 18.31
N GLN A 189 12.13 -12.22 19.04
CA GLN A 189 12.21 -12.17 20.49
C GLN A 189 13.67 -12.10 20.96
N ASN A 190 13.96 -11.12 21.81
CA ASN A 190 15.14 -11.00 22.64
C ASN A 190 14.77 -10.07 23.83
N PRO A 191 15.61 -9.87 24.85
CA PRO A 191 15.25 -9.03 26.00
C PRO A 191 14.80 -7.61 25.64
N GLU A 192 15.43 -6.99 24.64
CA GLU A 192 15.09 -5.63 24.18
C GLU A 192 13.76 -5.60 23.42
N LEU A 193 13.56 -6.50 22.45
CA LEU A 193 12.33 -6.62 21.69
C LEU A 193 11.15 -7.04 22.58
N ASN A 194 11.38 -7.88 23.57
CA ASN A 194 10.34 -8.28 24.53
C ASN A 194 9.91 -7.13 25.43
N PHE A 195 10.80 -6.16 25.67
CA PHE A 195 10.48 -4.95 26.42
C PHE A 195 9.73 -3.93 25.55
N TRP A 196 10.22 -3.64 24.35
CA TRP A 196 9.66 -2.58 23.50
C TRP A 196 8.49 -3.03 22.62
N TYR A 197 8.59 -4.23 22.05
CA TYR A 197 7.68 -4.74 21.02
C TYR A 197 7.27 -6.20 21.31
N PRO A 198 6.69 -6.48 22.49
CA PRO A 198 6.33 -7.83 22.88
C PRO A 198 5.35 -8.44 21.89
N CYS A 199 5.55 -9.72 21.58
CA CYS A 199 4.61 -10.45 20.74
C CYS A 199 3.37 -10.86 21.54
N ASN A 200 2.20 -10.78 20.90
CA ASN A 200 0.98 -11.39 21.40
C ASN A 200 1.16 -12.92 21.43
N LYS A 201 0.92 -13.52 22.61
CA LYS A 201 1.09 -14.95 22.89
C LYS A 201 -0.19 -15.76 22.77
N ASN A 202 -1.33 -15.10 22.51
CA ASN A 202 -2.61 -15.76 22.37
C ASN A 202 -2.56 -16.73 21.20
N SER A 203 -2.99 -17.95 21.50
CA SER A 203 -3.07 -19.03 20.52
C SER A 203 -4.18 -19.99 20.87
N GLN A 204 -4.70 -20.66 19.84
CA GLN A 204 -5.76 -21.63 19.96
C GLN A 204 -5.45 -22.86 19.09
N LEU A 205 -5.46 -24.05 19.71
CA LEU A 205 -5.38 -25.30 18.98
C LEU A 205 -6.74 -25.60 18.32
N THR A 206 -6.79 -25.70 16.98
CA THR A 206 -8.00 -26.05 16.23
C THR A 206 -7.72 -27.28 15.36
N GLY A 207 -8.19 -28.45 15.81
CA GLY A 207 -7.81 -29.73 15.20
C GLY A 207 -6.32 -30.01 15.42
N ASN A 208 -5.57 -30.27 14.34
CA ASN A 208 -4.13 -30.57 14.39
C ASN A 208 -3.24 -29.35 14.09
N LYS A 209 -3.78 -28.12 14.10
CA LYS A 209 -3.02 -26.90 13.83
C LYS A 209 -3.29 -25.84 14.90
N THR A 210 -2.22 -25.17 15.34
CA THR A 210 -2.31 -24.00 16.23
C THR A 210 -2.53 -22.74 15.41
N ARG A 211 -3.47 -21.91 15.85
CA ARG A 211 -3.73 -20.57 15.32
C ARG A 211 -3.22 -19.54 16.31
N TYR A 212 -2.64 -18.46 15.82
CA TYR A 212 -2.11 -17.36 16.62
C TYR A 212 -2.89 -16.09 16.33
N GLU A 213 -2.95 -15.20 17.32
CA GLU A 213 -3.46 -13.82 17.14
C GLU A 213 -2.29 -12.83 16.95
N GLY A 214 -1.11 -13.15 17.49
CA GLY A 214 0.15 -12.42 17.26
C GLY A 214 0.75 -12.70 15.89
N CYS A 215 0.09 -12.17 14.86
CA CYS A 215 0.42 -12.41 13.46
C CYS A 215 0.97 -11.16 12.81
N TYR A 216 2.28 -11.06 12.65
CA TYR A 216 2.96 -9.89 12.09
C TYR A 216 3.47 -10.11 10.65
N PHE A 217 2.83 -11.00 9.88
CA PHE A 217 3.09 -11.16 8.45
C PHE A 217 2.79 -9.90 7.63
N GLY A 218 3.21 -9.89 6.36
CA GLY A 218 3.06 -8.74 5.47
C GLY A 218 1.61 -8.31 5.25
N ARG A 219 1.32 -7.04 5.53
CA ARG A 219 0.01 -6.40 5.31
C ARG A 219 0.14 -5.05 4.62
N GLY A 220 -0.84 -4.71 3.79
CA GLY A 220 -0.95 -3.39 3.18
C GLY A 220 0.03 -3.18 2.01
N PRO A 221 0.09 -1.95 1.45
CA PRO A 221 0.74 -1.68 0.17
C PRO A 221 2.24 -2.00 0.10
N LEU A 222 2.97 -1.81 1.21
CA LEU A 222 4.39 -2.14 1.35
C LEU A 222 4.64 -3.30 2.32
N GLN A 223 3.62 -4.15 2.55
CA GLN A 223 3.74 -5.40 3.30
C GLN A 223 4.43 -5.26 4.67
N LEU A 224 3.93 -4.35 5.52
CA LEU A 224 4.45 -4.14 6.87
C LEU A 224 4.49 -5.48 7.62
N SER A 225 5.69 -5.86 8.07
CA SER A 225 6.00 -7.18 8.63
C SER A 225 6.86 -7.05 9.89
N TRP A 226 6.78 -8.03 10.78
CA TRP A 226 7.48 -8.15 12.07
C TRP A 226 6.95 -7.28 13.22
N ASN A 227 6.88 -7.87 14.41
CA ASN A 227 6.42 -7.21 15.65
C ASN A 227 7.08 -5.85 15.90
N TYR A 228 8.38 -5.72 15.69
CA TYR A 228 9.08 -4.45 15.91
C TYR A 228 8.66 -3.34 14.94
N ASN A 229 8.28 -3.66 13.71
CA ASN A 229 7.78 -2.65 12.77
C ASN A 229 6.34 -2.26 13.11
N TYR A 230 5.48 -3.20 13.49
CA TYR A 230 4.13 -2.90 13.99
C TYR A 230 4.19 -2.02 15.23
N GLY A 231 5.09 -2.33 16.17
CA GLY A 231 5.26 -1.54 17.39
C GLY A 231 5.85 -0.14 17.16
N GLN A 232 6.83 0.00 16.25
CA GLN A 232 7.35 1.32 15.85
C GLN A 232 6.29 2.16 15.13
N PHE A 233 5.50 1.54 14.25
CA PHE A 233 4.40 2.22 13.59
C PHE A 233 3.31 2.63 14.59
N GLU A 234 2.96 1.77 15.55
CA GLU A 234 2.08 2.12 16.66
C GLU A 234 2.60 3.30 17.48
N HIS A 235 3.91 3.36 17.73
CA HIS A 235 4.53 4.52 18.38
C HIS A 235 4.35 5.80 17.55
N PHE A 236 4.60 5.74 16.24
CA PHE A 236 4.31 6.86 15.34
C PHE A 236 2.85 7.32 15.42
N LEU A 237 1.89 6.39 15.40
CA LEU A 237 0.47 6.72 15.53
C LEU A 237 0.17 7.44 16.85
N ARG A 238 0.77 7.00 17.97
CA ARG A 238 0.62 7.67 19.27
C ARG A 238 1.17 9.10 19.25
N LEU A 239 2.29 9.36 18.58
CA LEU A 239 2.81 10.72 18.39
C LEU A 239 1.85 11.61 17.59
N LYS A 240 1.03 11.01 16.73
CA LYS A 240 -0.04 11.67 15.98
C LYS A 240 -1.40 11.66 16.70
N LYS A 241 -1.43 11.35 18.01
CA LYS A 241 -2.64 11.26 18.85
C LYS A 241 -3.65 10.21 18.36
N LEU A 242 -3.17 9.18 17.69
CA LEU A 242 -3.95 8.03 17.25
C LEU A 242 -3.59 6.82 18.11
N HIS A 243 -4.60 6.20 18.72
CA HIS A 243 -4.39 5.12 19.69
C HIS A 243 -4.94 3.80 19.14
N PHE A 244 -4.03 2.95 18.66
CA PHE A 244 -4.33 1.60 18.17
C PHE A 244 -3.32 0.62 18.77
N ASN A 245 -3.77 -0.52 19.32
CA ASN A 245 -2.86 -1.55 19.83
C ASN A 245 -2.58 -2.55 18.71
N LEU A 246 -1.59 -2.25 17.87
CA LEU A 246 -1.22 -3.06 16.71
C LEU A 246 -0.36 -4.26 17.10
N LEU A 247 0.32 -4.22 18.25
CA LEU A 247 1.01 -5.39 18.79
C LEU A 247 0.03 -6.45 19.28
N GLU A 248 -1.06 -6.04 19.91
CA GLU A 248 -2.12 -6.95 20.35
C GLU A 248 -3.04 -7.37 19.18
N ASN A 249 -3.42 -6.43 18.31
CA ASN A 249 -4.35 -6.64 17.21
C ASN A 249 -3.76 -6.19 15.86
N PRO A 250 -2.84 -6.97 15.26
CA PRO A 250 -2.13 -6.56 14.03
C PRO A 250 -3.05 -6.31 12.84
N ASN A 251 -4.21 -6.98 12.80
CA ASN A 251 -5.13 -6.88 11.66
C ASN A 251 -5.88 -5.52 11.60
N LEU A 252 -5.84 -4.72 12.67
CA LEU A 252 -6.33 -3.33 12.64
C LEU A 252 -5.71 -2.52 11.50
N LEU A 253 -4.46 -2.85 11.12
CA LEU A 253 -3.76 -2.26 9.99
C LEU A 253 -4.56 -2.32 8.68
N MET A 254 -5.36 -3.37 8.48
CA MET A 254 -6.15 -3.58 7.26
C MET A 254 -7.65 -3.35 7.43
N THR A 255 -8.17 -3.35 8.67
CA THR A 255 -9.60 -3.20 8.94
C THR A 255 -10.00 -1.77 9.36
N VAL A 256 -9.05 -0.96 9.82
CA VAL A 256 -9.30 0.44 10.18
C VAL A 256 -9.12 1.35 8.97
N ASN A 257 -10.15 2.14 8.68
CA ASN A 257 -10.18 3.09 7.58
C ASN A 257 -10.34 4.56 8.04
N SER A 258 -10.48 4.78 9.34
CA SER A 258 -10.63 6.10 9.98
C SER A 258 -9.68 6.21 11.19
N PRO A 259 -8.39 6.52 10.97
CA PRO A 259 -7.77 6.83 9.68
C PRO A 259 -7.34 5.59 8.88
N PRO A 260 -7.01 5.73 7.58
CA PRO A 260 -6.65 4.62 6.69
C PRO A 260 -5.27 4.04 7.02
N LEU A 261 -5.19 3.17 8.03
CA LEU A 261 -3.92 2.67 8.58
C LEU A 261 -3.05 1.96 7.55
N ALA A 262 -3.64 1.21 6.62
CA ALA A 262 -2.88 0.51 5.58
C ALA A 262 -2.03 1.46 4.73
N MET A 263 -2.59 2.62 4.33
CA MET A 263 -1.88 3.63 3.54
C MET A 263 -0.94 4.49 4.39
N ILE A 264 -1.32 4.78 5.64
CA ILE A 264 -0.45 5.53 6.56
C ILE A 264 0.81 4.70 6.88
N ALA A 265 0.67 3.39 7.07
CA ALA A 265 1.79 2.51 7.35
C ALA A 265 2.76 2.38 6.18
N SER A 266 2.25 2.31 4.94
CA SER A 266 3.12 2.27 3.76
C SER A 266 3.89 3.57 3.58
N LEU A 267 3.25 4.74 3.75
CA LEU A 267 3.97 6.02 3.71
C LEU A 267 4.92 6.16 4.89
N TRP A 268 4.53 5.73 6.10
CA TRP A 268 5.43 5.69 7.25
C TRP A 268 6.71 4.89 6.93
N PHE A 269 6.56 3.69 6.37
CA PHE A 269 7.69 2.85 6.01
C PHE A 269 8.57 3.48 4.92
N TYR A 270 7.95 4.17 3.96
CA TYR A 270 8.66 4.89 2.89
C TYR A 270 9.44 6.12 3.38
N MET A 271 8.86 6.87 4.31
CA MET A 271 9.40 8.15 4.81
C MET A 271 10.30 7.98 6.05
N THR A 272 10.36 6.80 6.66
CA THR A 272 11.10 6.60 7.93
C THR A 272 12.42 5.89 7.69
N ALA A 273 13.53 6.54 8.05
CA ALA A 273 14.84 5.90 8.07
C ALA A 273 14.88 4.76 9.11
N GLN A 274 15.52 3.65 8.74
CA GLN A 274 15.79 2.53 9.64
C GLN A 274 17.29 2.24 9.63
N PRO A 275 18.08 2.90 10.51
CA PRO A 275 19.54 2.81 10.49
C PRO A 275 20.06 1.36 10.38
N PRO A 276 21.07 1.11 9.54
CA PRO A 276 21.86 2.08 8.79
C PRO A 276 21.22 2.55 7.47
N LYS A 277 19.98 2.14 7.17
CA LYS A 277 19.29 2.48 5.92
C LYS A 277 18.64 3.86 6.04
N PRO A 278 18.90 4.81 5.13
CA PRO A 278 18.12 6.05 5.04
C PRO A 278 16.68 5.74 4.62
N SER A 279 15.81 6.76 4.62
CA SER A 279 14.45 6.57 4.12
C SER A 279 14.48 6.36 2.60
N MET A 280 13.45 5.71 2.05
CA MET A 280 13.34 5.58 0.58
C MET A 280 13.12 6.94 -0.09
N HIS A 281 12.41 7.84 0.60
CA HIS A 281 12.21 9.21 0.18
C HIS A 281 13.54 9.97 0.00
N ASP A 282 14.42 9.94 1.01
CA ASP A 282 15.72 10.62 0.97
C ASP A 282 16.57 10.12 -0.20
N ILE A 283 16.56 8.80 -0.47
CA ILE A 283 17.27 8.22 -1.62
C ILE A 283 16.75 8.80 -2.95
N ILE A 284 15.43 8.90 -3.12
CA ILE A 284 14.82 9.37 -4.37
C ILE A 284 15.05 10.86 -4.59
N LEU A 285 15.06 11.63 -3.51
CA LEU A 285 15.32 13.05 -3.50
C LEU A 285 16.81 13.40 -3.44
N GLY A 286 17.69 12.45 -3.13
CA GLY A 286 19.14 12.66 -3.10
C GLY A 286 19.59 13.48 -1.89
N GLU A 287 18.99 13.21 -0.73
CA GLU A 287 19.33 13.83 0.56
C GLU A 287 20.21 12.94 1.44
#